data_AF-N9XNR6-F1
#
_entry.id   AF-N9XNR6-F1
#
_cell.length_a   1.000
_cell.length_b   1.000
_cell.length_c   1.000
_cell.angle_alpha   90.00
_cell.angle_beta   90.00
_cell.angle_gamma   90.00
#
_symmetry.space_group_name_H-M   'P 1'
#
loop_
_entity.id
_entity.type
_entity.pdbx_description
1 polymer ?
#
loop_
_entity_poly.entity_id
_entity_poly.type
_entity_poly.pdbx_seq_one_letter_code
_entity_poly.pdbx_strand_id
1 'polypeptide(L)'
;MKNNNTTIRKMMNYINNPIEQGGFWLPNIQRNFVWSEAQIIKLFDSIMREYPIGTLMIWKTDQKVKIRSFITIFKSEMSVLNNYQPINKKQKLLVLDGQQRLQSLYIAFKGTYNNKELYLNVIDNKELENDQKYDFRFLENDEVKDGMINVKSLLETNKKPMTFSREIVANLKNKGIKLSEENIMRINDIVEQFIHVFSLQEVISYQELDSVDNNDVYDENDIVEIFIRSNSGGTKLEKSDLLFALLTKSIDDIEEKLEELINELNCMGYKFSRDFILKTCLTLIGAGAKYDVNKFRKEDNVEKIDDNWEEISNAIKSVKDFIYDKTYIKNNNTLTAYTPLIPIIYCRYKYKDEYNKLIQDGSLSYWIIKVIFNGVYNGSSDSLIDLTVKDIEENKGMNFESLNILFKNQNKSLEVTEDNILSAGYYNENSKKKLYLLFNIWYNKFDFNPSFSGNKLNIDHIFPQSEMKKVKIKGDKGRLVQKYKAHDINQIGNCMLLSFEENRNGSKGDKLPSEWFKDKSDEYLDMHLIPKDKELWKKENFEKFIEERTKLIVKRIMERINFSN
;
A
#
# COMPACT_ATOMS: atom_id res chain seq x y z
N MET A 1 -30.53 22.88 -0.72
CA MET A 1 -29.49 22.38 -1.65
C MET A 1 -30.13 22.16 -3.00
N LYS A 2 -29.55 22.73 -4.07
CA LYS A 2 -30.01 22.49 -5.45
C LYS A 2 -29.38 21.17 -5.92
N ASN A 3 -30.21 20.26 -6.42
CA ASN A 3 -29.74 19.08 -7.13
C ASN A 3 -29.56 19.47 -8.60
N ASN A 4 -28.34 19.37 -9.11
CA ASN A 4 -28.02 19.58 -10.51
C ASN A 4 -27.74 18.23 -11.16
N ASN A 5 -28.18 18.07 -12.42
CA ASN A 5 -27.90 16.88 -13.20
C ASN A 5 -27.14 17.27 -14.48
N THR A 6 -26.24 16.41 -14.94
CA THR A 6 -25.49 16.63 -16.17
C THR A 6 -25.07 15.30 -16.81
N THR A 7 -24.70 15.35 -18.08
CA THR A 7 -24.17 14.18 -18.81
C THR A 7 -22.71 13.96 -18.44
N ILE A 8 -22.24 12.70 -18.53
CA ILE A 8 -20.82 12.38 -18.31
C ILE A 8 -19.95 13.15 -19.32
N ARG A 9 -20.36 13.20 -20.59
CA ARG A 9 -19.67 13.97 -21.64
C ARG A 9 -19.47 15.44 -21.26
N LYS A 10 -20.51 16.13 -20.78
CA LYS A 10 -20.40 17.53 -20.35
C LYS A 10 -19.47 17.66 -19.14
N MET A 11 -19.64 16.81 -18.12
CA MET A 11 -18.81 16.85 -16.92
C MET A 11 -17.31 16.68 -17.24
N MET A 12 -16.95 15.76 -18.14
CA MET A 12 -15.54 15.56 -18.54
C MET A 12 -14.91 16.79 -19.20
N ASN A 13 -15.69 17.67 -19.81
CA ASN A 13 -15.21 18.91 -20.41
C ASN A 13 -15.09 20.07 -19.41
N TYR A 14 -15.76 19.97 -18.25
CA TYR A 14 -15.70 20.97 -17.19
C TYR A 14 -14.58 20.69 -16.17
N ILE A 15 -14.14 19.44 -16.04
CA ILE A 15 -13.01 19.08 -15.17
C ILE A 15 -11.73 19.77 -15.64
N ASN A 16 -10.99 20.36 -14.70
CA ASN A 16 -9.75 21.11 -14.94
C ASN A 16 -9.89 22.29 -15.93
N ASN A 17 -11.10 22.76 -16.23
CA ASN A 17 -11.34 23.82 -17.19
C ASN A 17 -11.84 25.10 -16.51
N PRO A 18 -10.99 26.11 -16.31
CA PRO A 18 -11.36 27.32 -15.55
C PRO A 18 -12.36 28.24 -16.27
N ILE A 19 -12.66 28.00 -17.55
CA ILE A 19 -13.53 28.86 -18.36
C ILE A 19 -15.01 28.59 -18.09
N GLU A 20 -15.38 27.31 -17.92
CA GLU A 20 -16.76 26.87 -17.75
C GLU A 20 -17.14 26.84 -16.26
N GLN A 21 -17.86 27.85 -15.78
CA GLN A 21 -18.28 27.98 -14.37
C GLN A 21 -17.14 27.94 -13.34
N GLY A 22 -15.91 28.24 -13.76
CA GLY A 22 -14.72 28.16 -12.91
C GLY A 22 -14.04 26.80 -12.84
N GLY A 23 -14.63 25.76 -13.46
CA GLY A 23 -14.08 24.40 -13.54
C GLY A 23 -14.25 23.55 -12.29
N PHE A 24 -14.25 22.23 -12.48
CA PHE A 24 -14.25 21.26 -11.39
C PHE A 24 -12.82 20.88 -10.99
N TRP A 25 -12.52 21.02 -9.70
CA TRP A 25 -11.19 20.80 -9.11
C TRP A 25 -11.29 19.97 -7.83
N LEU A 26 -10.14 19.52 -7.34
CA LEU A 26 -10.01 18.82 -6.07
C LEU A 26 -9.54 19.80 -4.99
N PRO A 27 -10.23 19.91 -3.85
CA PRO A 27 -9.71 20.66 -2.73
C PRO A 27 -8.56 19.88 -2.08
N ASN A 28 -7.70 20.59 -1.35
CA ASN A 28 -6.51 19.97 -0.77
C ASN A 28 -6.82 18.92 0.30
N ILE A 29 -7.96 19.09 1.00
CA ILE A 29 -8.50 18.14 1.98
C ILE A 29 -8.77 16.73 1.41
N GLN A 30 -8.92 16.59 0.09
CA GLN A 30 -9.15 15.28 -0.49
C GLN A 30 -7.94 14.37 -0.35
N ARG A 31 -8.18 13.07 -0.20
CA ARG A 31 -7.09 12.08 -0.30
C ARG A 31 -6.66 11.86 -1.74
N ASN A 32 -5.55 11.17 -1.91
CA ASN A 32 -5.09 10.72 -3.23
C ASN A 32 -6.06 9.71 -3.86
N PHE A 33 -5.92 9.51 -5.17
CA PHE A 33 -6.67 8.48 -5.87
C PHE A 33 -6.18 7.09 -5.45
N VAL A 34 -7.10 6.21 -5.04
CA VAL A 34 -6.78 4.87 -4.50
C VAL A 34 -7.57 3.72 -5.13
N TRP A 35 -8.41 4.00 -6.12
CA TRP A 35 -9.23 2.95 -6.74
C TRP A 35 -8.39 2.04 -7.65
N SER A 36 -8.67 0.74 -7.59
CA SER A 36 -8.08 -0.26 -8.48
C SER A 36 -8.80 -0.34 -9.83
N GLU A 37 -8.15 -0.93 -10.84
CA GLU A 37 -8.75 -1.21 -12.15
C GLU A 37 -10.12 -1.89 -12.04
N ALA A 38 -10.25 -2.88 -11.15
CA ALA A 38 -11.49 -3.61 -10.93
C ALA A 38 -12.64 -2.73 -10.41
N GLN A 39 -12.34 -1.73 -9.56
CA GLN A 39 -13.35 -0.78 -9.08
C GLN A 39 -13.82 0.16 -10.19
N ILE A 40 -12.88 0.61 -11.05
CA ILE A 40 -13.20 1.45 -12.21
C ILE A 40 -14.08 0.66 -13.20
N ILE A 41 -13.70 -0.57 -13.52
CA ILE A 41 -14.48 -1.45 -14.41
C ILE A 41 -15.90 -1.66 -13.88
N LYS A 42 -16.06 -1.92 -12.57
CA LYS A 42 -17.37 -2.08 -11.95
C LYS A 42 -18.23 -0.81 -12.02
N LEU A 43 -17.62 0.37 -11.90
CA LEU A 43 -18.32 1.65 -12.10
C LEU A 43 -18.84 1.76 -13.54
N PHE A 44 -18.01 1.47 -14.54
CA PHE A 44 -18.42 1.53 -15.95
C PHE A 44 -19.52 0.52 -16.30
N ASP A 45 -19.42 -0.71 -15.80
CA ASP A 45 -20.47 -1.72 -15.95
C ASP A 45 -21.78 -1.28 -15.29
N SER A 46 -21.73 -0.67 -14.10
CA SER A 46 -22.91 -0.13 -13.42
C SER A 46 -23.56 1.01 -14.22
N ILE A 47 -22.75 1.90 -14.80
CA ILE A 47 -23.24 2.99 -15.65
C ILE A 47 -23.91 2.43 -16.89
N MET A 48 -23.28 1.51 -17.62
CA MET A 48 -23.86 0.89 -18.83
C MET A 48 -25.20 0.18 -18.57
N ARG A 49 -25.41 -0.31 -17.35
CA ARG A 49 -26.68 -0.92 -16.90
C ARG A 49 -27.70 0.07 -16.35
N GLU A 50 -27.38 1.36 -16.38
CA GLU A 50 -28.21 2.44 -15.84
C GLU A 50 -28.46 2.31 -14.33
N TYR A 51 -27.52 1.70 -13.60
CA TYR A 51 -27.58 1.63 -12.16
C TYR A 51 -27.21 2.98 -11.53
N PRO A 52 -27.85 3.36 -10.39
CA PRO A 52 -27.51 4.59 -9.70
C PRO A 52 -26.06 4.57 -9.23
N ILE A 53 -25.26 5.55 -9.66
CA ILE A 53 -23.85 5.67 -9.25
C ILE A 53 -23.66 6.60 -8.04
N GLY A 54 -24.75 7.07 -7.44
CA GLY A 54 -24.78 7.98 -6.29
C GLY A 54 -24.58 9.46 -6.67
N THR A 55 -24.93 10.35 -5.76
CA THR A 55 -24.79 11.82 -5.93
C THR A 55 -23.37 12.27 -5.62
N LEU A 56 -22.87 13.32 -6.28
CA LEU A 56 -21.62 14.01 -5.92
C LEU A 56 -21.93 15.21 -5.01
N MET A 57 -20.96 15.65 -4.21
CA MET A 57 -21.09 16.87 -3.42
C MET A 57 -20.03 17.86 -3.85
N ILE A 58 -20.46 19.07 -4.21
CA ILE A 58 -19.62 20.11 -4.83
C ILE A 58 -19.71 21.37 -4.00
N TRP A 59 -18.57 21.99 -3.75
CA TRP A 59 -18.47 23.30 -3.09
C TRP A 59 -18.12 24.38 -4.13
N LYS A 60 -19.05 25.28 -4.36
CA LYS A 60 -18.85 26.47 -5.21
C LYS A 60 -18.32 27.60 -4.33
N THR A 61 -17.10 28.05 -4.62
CA THR A 61 -16.37 29.04 -3.83
C THR A 61 -15.51 29.94 -4.71
N ASP A 62 -15.21 31.15 -4.26
CA ASP A 62 -14.21 32.07 -4.80
C ASP A 62 -13.07 32.33 -3.80
N GLN A 63 -13.07 31.62 -2.67
CA GLN A 63 -12.10 31.77 -1.59
C GLN A 63 -10.69 31.33 -2.01
N LYS A 64 -9.68 31.78 -1.27
CA LYS A 64 -8.25 31.48 -1.53
C LYS A 64 -7.86 30.08 -1.02
N VAL A 65 -8.51 29.05 -1.53
CA VAL A 65 -8.22 27.66 -1.17
C VAL A 65 -7.14 27.05 -2.09
N LYS A 66 -6.23 26.24 -1.53
CA LYS A 66 -5.33 25.38 -2.32
C LYS A 66 -6.16 24.32 -3.06
N ILE A 67 -5.96 24.22 -4.38
CA ILE A 67 -6.68 23.27 -5.24
C ILE A 67 -5.70 22.45 -6.07
N ARG A 68 -6.14 21.25 -6.43
CA ARG A 68 -5.42 20.32 -7.30
C ARG A 68 -6.24 19.98 -8.53
N SER A 69 -5.54 19.74 -9.63
CA SER A 69 -6.12 19.18 -10.83
C SER A 69 -6.46 17.70 -10.67
N PHE A 70 -7.49 17.25 -11.38
CA PHE A 70 -7.69 15.84 -11.66
C PHE A 70 -6.55 15.32 -12.52
N ILE A 71 -6.03 14.15 -12.21
CA ILE A 71 -4.89 13.56 -12.92
C ILE A 71 -5.34 12.85 -14.20
N THR A 72 -4.59 13.01 -15.28
CA THR A 72 -4.80 12.25 -16.53
C THR A 72 -3.98 10.95 -16.50
N ILE A 73 -2.73 11.02 -16.07
CA ILE A 73 -1.84 9.86 -15.98
C ILE A 73 -1.74 9.43 -14.52
N PHE A 74 -2.37 8.30 -14.18
CA PHE A 74 -2.17 7.69 -12.87
C PHE A 74 -1.03 6.68 -12.93
N LYS A 75 -0.06 6.82 -12.03
CA LYS A 75 0.98 5.83 -11.74
C LYS A 75 1.01 5.62 -10.23
N SER A 76 1.16 4.38 -9.78
CA SER A 76 1.16 4.03 -8.35
C SER A 76 2.23 4.75 -7.51
N GLU A 77 3.26 5.33 -8.14
CA GLU A 77 4.40 6.00 -7.48
C GLU A 77 4.42 7.53 -7.70
N MET A 78 3.34 8.12 -8.21
CA MET A 78 3.33 9.56 -8.55
C MET A 78 3.15 10.44 -7.32
N SER A 79 4.03 11.45 -7.13
CA SER A 79 3.84 12.52 -6.14
C SER A 79 2.72 13.47 -6.58
N VAL A 80 1.98 13.97 -5.60
CA VAL A 80 0.77 14.78 -5.77
C VAL A 80 1.11 16.26 -6.02
N LEU A 81 2.31 16.69 -5.62
CA LEU A 81 2.79 18.08 -5.68
C LEU A 81 2.75 18.67 -7.09
N ASN A 82 2.84 17.85 -8.13
CA ASN A 82 2.84 18.32 -9.51
C ASN A 82 1.46 18.79 -10.01
N ASN A 83 0.39 18.65 -9.22
CA ASN A 83 -0.98 18.94 -9.65
C ASN A 83 -1.60 20.19 -9.03
N TYR A 84 -0.85 20.95 -8.22
CA TYR A 84 -1.36 22.20 -7.65
C TYR A 84 -1.59 23.26 -8.71
N GLN A 85 -2.69 23.98 -8.56
CA GLN A 85 -2.93 25.20 -9.32
C GLN A 85 -2.60 26.43 -8.48
N PRO A 86 -2.17 27.53 -9.12
CA PRO A 86 -1.90 28.78 -8.42
C PRO A 86 -3.16 29.27 -7.71
N ILE A 87 -3.01 29.62 -6.43
CA ILE A 87 -4.09 30.16 -5.61
C ILE A 87 -4.60 31.45 -6.26
N ASN A 88 -5.90 31.49 -6.51
CA ASN A 88 -6.56 32.64 -7.10
C ASN A 88 -7.97 32.82 -6.51
N LYS A 89 -8.55 34.01 -6.68
CA LYS A 89 -9.91 34.37 -6.24
C LYS A 89 -10.97 34.13 -7.32
N LYS A 90 -10.69 33.32 -8.34
CA LYS A 90 -11.72 33.00 -9.33
C LYS A 90 -12.67 31.98 -8.71
N GLN A 91 -13.94 32.10 -9.10
CA GLN A 91 -14.94 31.08 -8.83
C GLN A 91 -14.42 29.71 -9.30
N LYS A 92 -14.70 28.68 -8.52
CA LYS A 92 -14.31 27.29 -8.76
C LYS A 92 -15.27 26.33 -8.06
N LEU A 93 -15.38 25.12 -8.61
CA LEU A 93 -16.22 24.05 -8.10
C LEU A 93 -15.32 22.95 -7.53
N LEU A 94 -15.37 22.73 -6.21
CA LEU A 94 -14.50 21.80 -5.49
C LEU A 94 -15.26 20.52 -5.15
N VAL A 95 -14.75 19.38 -5.59
CA VAL A 95 -15.40 18.08 -5.38
C VAL A 95 -15.12 17.60 -3.95
N LEU A 96 -16.14 17.58 -3.10
CA LEU A 96 -16.07 17.14 -1.70
C LEU A 96 -16.40 15.65 -1.54
N ASP A 97 -17.38 15.14 -2.29
CA ASP A 97 -17.71 13.70 -2.31
C ASP A 97 -17.86 13.20 -3.74
N GLY A 98 -17.49 11.94 -3.94
CA GLY A 98 -17.47 11.28 -5.24
C GLY A 98 -16.21 11.54 -6.06
N GLN A 99 -15.15 12.09 -5.44
CA GLN A 99 -13.84 12.28 -6.08
C GLN A 99 -13.38 11.03 -6.83
N GLN A 100 -13.39 9.86 -6.17
CA GLN A 100 -12.83 8.65 -6.75
C GLN A 100 -13.63 8.18 -7.97
N ARG A 101 -14.97 8.34 -7.96
CA ARG A 101 -15.83 8.06 -9.11
C ARG A 101 -15.50 8.99 -10.28
N LEU A 102 -15.43 10.30 -10.00
CA LEU A 102 -15.18 11.32 -11.02
C LEU A 102 -13.76 11.22 -11.61
N GLN A 103 -12.76 10.98 -10.78
CA GLN A 103 -11.37 10.77 -11.18
C GLN A 103 -11.20 9.49 -12.02
N SER A 104 -11.98 8.43 -11.73
CA SER A 104 -12.00 7.20 -12.53
C SER A 104 -12.54 7.44 -13.94
N LEU A 105 -13.65 8.19 -14.06
CA LEU A 105 -14.18 8.60 -15.36
C LEU A 105 -13.16 9.47 -16.11
N TYR A 106 -12.54 10.41 -15.43
CA TYR A 106 -11.55 11.31 -16.04
C TYR A 106 -10.31 10.55 -16.55
N ILE A 107 -9.76 9.61 -15.77
CA ILE A 107 -8.66 8.75 -16.23
C ILE A 107 -9.06 7.94 -17.46
N ALA A 108 -10.22 7.29 -17.42
CA ALA A 108 -10.70 6.45 -18.51
C ALA A 108 -10.92 7.24 -19.82
N PHE A 109 -11.42 8.48 -19.72
CA PHE A 109 -11.77 9.29 -20.90
C PHE A 109 -10.68 10.25 -21.37
N LYS A 110 -9.76 10.68 -20.50
CA LYS A 110 -8.76 11.71 -20.81
C LYS A 110 -7.32 11.30 -20.53
N GLY A 111 -7.06 10.07 -20.08
CA GLY A 111 -5.69 9.64 -19.79
C GLY A 111 -5.51 8.13 -19.66
N THR A 112 -4.67 7.70 -18.73
CA THR A 112 -4.20 6.30 -18.62
C THR A 112 -4.04 5.88 -17.16
N TYR A 113 -4.36 4.62 -16.86
CA TYR A 113 -4.07 3.99 -15.57
C TYR A 113 -2.85 3.08 -15.71
N ASN A 114 -1.73 3.39 -15.07
CA ASN A 114 -0.48 2.64 -15.20
C ASN A 114 -0.07 2.40 -16.67
N ASN A 115 -0.17 3.45 -17.51
CA ASN A 115 0.03 3.41 -18.97
C ASN A 115 -0.99 2.58 -19.79
N LYS A 116 -2.07 2.11 -19.17
CA LYS A 116 -3.16 1.39 -19.83
C LYS A 116 -4.35 2.29 -20.11
N GLU A 117 -5.03 2.05 -21.22
CA GLU A 117 -6.28 2.71 -21.58
C GLU A 117 -7.47 1.76 -21.39
N LEU A 118 -8.66 2.33 -21.19
CA LEU A 118 -9.88 1.54 -21.00
C LEU A 118 -10.50 1.19 -22.35
N TYR A 119 -10.74 -0.09 -22.56
CA TYR A 119 -11.40 -0.64 -23.75
C TYR A 119 -12.67 -1.39 -23.36
N LEU A 120 -13.63 -1.41 -24.29
CA LEU A 120 -14.86 -2.18 -24.21
C LEU A 120 -14.87 -3.23 -25.33
N ASN A 121 -15.04 -4.50 -24.98
CA ASN A 121 -15.20 -5.57 -25.95
C ASN A 121 -16.62 -5.56 -26.52
N VAL A 122 -16.75 -5.45 -27.84
CA VAL A 122 -18.06 -5.45 -28.51
C VAL A 122 -18.39 -6.74 -29.25
N ILE A 123 -17.43 -7.68 -29.38
CA ILE A 123 -17.59 -8.90 -30.17
C ILE A 123 -17.89 -10.10 -29.27
N ASP A 124 -17.06 -10.32 -28.25
CA ASP A 124 -17.17 -11.53 -27.43
C ASP A 124 -18.35 -11.42 -26.44
N ASN A 125 -19.10 -12.51 -26.32
CA ASN A 125 -20.15 -12.70 -25.32
C ASN A 125 -19.78 -13.85 -24.37
N LYS A 126 -18.59 -13.78 -23.78
CA LYS A 126 -18.15 -14.76 -22.78
C LYS A 126 -18.85 -14.48 -21.46
N GLU A 127 -19.16 -15.53 -20.70
CA GLU A 127 -19.52 -15.38 -19.29
C GLU A 127 -18.39 -14.65 -18.58
N LEU A 128 -18.69 -13.49 -18.03
CA LEU A 128 -17.75 -12.67 -17.29
C LEU A 128 -17.77 -13.08 -15.82
N GLU A 129 -16.62 -13.03 -15.17
CA GLU A 129 -16.53 -13.24 -13.74
C GLU A 129 -17.22 -12.09 -12.97
N ASN A 130 -17.65 -12.35 -11.74
CA ASN A 130 -18.17 -11.33 -10.80
C ASN A 130 -19.44 -10.60 -11.25
N ASP A 131 -20.39 -11.32 -11.86
CA ASP A 131 -21.70 -10.81 -12.30
C ASP A 131 -21.63 -9.62 -13.28
N GLN A 132 -20.53 -9.43 -14.01
CA GLN A 132 -20.36 -8.36 -15.01
C GLN A 132 -21.11 -8.67 -16.32
N LYS A 133 -21.61 -7.64 -17.02
CA LYS A 133 -22.41 -7.74 -18.26
C LYS A 133 -21.64 -7.18 -19.44
N TYR A 134 -20.88 -6.12 -19.20
CA TYR A 134 -20.03 -5.47 -20.20
C TYR A 134 -18.56 -5.73 -19.87
N ASP A 135 -17.81 -6.22 -20.87
CA ASP A 135 -16.39 -6.61 -20.75
C ASP A 135 -15.48 -5.39 -20.95
N PHE A 136 -15.29 -4.62 -19.87
CA PHE A 136 -14.34 -3.52 -19.81
C PHE A 136 -12.95 -4.01 -19.35
N ARG A 137 -11.89 -3.55 -20.02
CA ARG A 137 -10.50 -3.93 -19.68
C ARG A 137 -9.53 -2.77 -19.85
N PHE A 138 -8.61 -2.64 -18.90
CA PHE A 138 -7.43 -1.81 -19.07
C PHE A 138 -6.36 -2.58 -19.84
N LEU A 139 -5.94 -2.05 -20.99
CA LEU A 139 -4.99 -2.69 -21.89
C LEU A 139 -3.87 -1.72 -22.30
N GLU A 140 -2.66 -2.25 -22.48
CA GLU A 140 -1.59 -1.57 -23.20
C GLU A 140 -1.81 -1.67 -24.73
N ASN A 141 -1.20 -0.77 -25.50
CA ASN A 141 -1.46 -0.66 -26.95
C ASN A 141 -1.17 -1.95 -27.73
N ASP A 142 -0.22 -2.76 -27.29
CA ASP A 142 0.17 -4.05 -27.88
C ASP A 142 -0.72 -5.22 -27.42
N GLU A 143 -1.50 -5.06 -26.35
CA GLU A 143 -2.44 -6.06 -25.84
C GLU A 143 -3.85 -5.94 -26.44
N VAL A 144 -4.11 -4.87 -27.22
CA VAL A 144 -5.43 -4.58 -27.80
C VAL A 144 -5.81 -5.61 -28.85
N LYS A 145 -6.74 -6.48 -28.49
CA LYS A 145 -7.34 -7.46 -29.41
C LYS A 145 -8.37 -6.82 -30.33
N ASP A 146 -8.61 -7.46 -31.47
CA ASP A 146 -9.71 -7.06 -32.33
C ASP A 146 -11.07 -7.16 -31.62
N GLY A 147 -11.94 -6.17 -31.85
CA GLY A 147 -13.21 -6.02 -31.13
C GLY A 147 -13.13 -5.22 -29.83
N MET A 148 -11.94 -4.82 -29.39
CA MET A 148 -11.76 -3.88 -28.29
C MET A 148 -11.87 -2.45 -28.82
N ILE A 149 -12.85 -1.71 -28.33
CA ILE A 149 -13.07 -0.31 -28.68
C ILE A 149 -12.64 0.58 -27.53
N ASN A 150 -11.78 1.55 -27.84
CA ASN A 150 -11.32 2.52 -26.87
C ASN A 150 -12.48 3.43 -26.41
N VAL A 151 -12.73 3.52 -25.11
CA VAL A 151 -13.87 4.29 -24.58
C VAL A 151 -13.76 5.79 -24.84
N LYS A 152 -12.54 6.33 -25.02
CA LYS A 152 -12.32 7.74 -25.38
C LYS A 152 -12.96 8.04 -26.73
N SER A 153 -12.71 7.18 -27.71
CA SER A 153 -13.27 7.32 -29.07
C SER A 153 -14.82 7.27 -29.08
N LEU A 154 -15.41 6.47 -28.19
CA LEU A 154 -16.86 6.37 -28.01
C LEU A 154 -17.46 7.64 -27.38
N LEU A 155 -16.75 8.30 -26.46
CA LEU A 155 -17.22 9.53 -25.84
C LEU A 155 -17.03 10.76 -26.74
N GLU A 156 -15.96 10.81 -27.52
CA GLU A 156 -15.58 11.97 -28.35
C GLU A 156 -16.31 12.02 -29.70
N THR A 157 -16.95 10.92 -30.13
CA THR A 157 -17.67 10.90 -31.39
C THR A 157 -18.89 11.83 -31.39
N ASN A 158 -19.00 12.62 -32.45
CA ASN A 158 -20.19 13.41 -32.79
C ASN A 158 -21.08 12.73 -33.84
N LYS A 159 -20.74 11.49 -34.22
CA LYS A 159 -21.51 10.73 -35.22
C LYS A 159 -22.75 10.11 -34.55
N LYS A 160 -23.80 9.88 -35.35
CA LYS A 160 -24.97 9.11 -34.91
C LYS A 160 -24.53 7.67 -34.55
N PRO A 161 -25.12 7.03 -33.51
CA PRO A 161 -24.72 5.69 -33.07
C PRO A 161 -24.64 4.67 -34.22
N MET A 162 -25.68 4.61 -35.05
CA MET A 162 -25.75 3.72 -36.21
C MET A 162 -24.66 3.99 -37.28
N THR A 163 -24.19 5.24 -37.40
CA THR A 163 -23.09 5.56 -38.33
C THR A 163 -21.76 5.07 -37.76
N PHE A 164 -21.53 5.32 -36.47
CA PHE A 164 -20.31 4.91 -35.79
C PHE A 164 -20.19 3.39 -35.70
N SER A 165 -21.28 2.69 -35.39
CA SER A 165 -21.32 1.23 -35.35
C SER A 165 -21.02 0.60 -36.72
N ARG A 166 -21.55 1.17 -37.82
CA ARG A 166 -21.23 0.73 -39.18
C ARG A 166 -19.75 0.90 -39.52
N GLU A 167 -19.12 1.99 -39.09
CA GLU A 167 -17.68 2.19 -39.27
C GLU A 167 -16.85 1.16 -38.51
N ILE A 168 -17.23 0.86 -37.26
CA ILE A 168 -16.61 -0.21 -36.45
C ILE A 168 -16.71 -1.54 -37.20
N VAL A 169 -17.91 -1.91 -37.66
CA VAL A 169 -18.14 -3.16 -38.40
C VAL A 169 -17.33 -3.20 -39.70
N ALA A 170 -17.26 -2.10 -40.45
CA ALA A 170 -16.46 -2.00 -41.67
C ALA A 170 -14.96 -2.18 -41.38
N ASN A 171 -14.45 -1.52 -40.34
CA ASN A 171 -13.05 -1.63 -39.93
C ASN A 171 -12.69 -3.07 -39.52
N LEU A 172 -13.56 -3.73 -38.76
CA LEU A 172 -13.36 -5.14 -38.36
C LEU A 172 -13.37 -6.08 -39.57
N LYS A 173 -14.30 -5.90 -40.51
CA LYS A 173 -14.34 -6.68 -41.76
C LYS A 173 -13.09 -6.45 -42.61
N ASN A 174 -12.60 -5.22 -42.71
CA ASN A 174 -11.38 -4.88 -43.44
C ASN A 174 -10.12 -5.54 -42.85
N LYS A 175 -10.11 -5.78 -41.54
CA LYS A 175 -9.06 -6.56 -40.85
C LYS A 175 -9.18 -8.08 -41.04
N GLY A 176 -10.18 -8.56 -41.80
CA GLY A 176 -10.38 -9.98 -42.08
C GLY A 176 -11.24 -10.72 -41.04
N ILE A 177 -11.89 -10.01 -40.12
CA ILE A 177 -12.71 -10.61 -39.08
C ILE A 177 -14.09 -10.97 -39.65
N LYS A 178 -14.47 -12.24 -39.54
CA LYS A 178 -15.81 -12.71 -39.89
C LYS A 178 -16.77 -12.37 -38.77
N LEU A 179 -17.72 -11.47 -39.04
CA LEU A 179 -18.78 -11.08 -38.11
C LEU A 179 -20.10 -11.72 -38.53
N SER A 180 -20.78 -12.39 -37.59
CA SER A 180 -22.15 -12.85 -37.79
C SER A 180 -23.15 -11.67 -37.72
N GLU A 181 -24.40 -11.89 -38.13
CA GLU A 181 -25.47 -10.89 -37.93
C GLU A 181 -25.66 -10.56 -36.45
N GLU A 182 -25.56 -11.56 -35.57
CA GLU A 182 -25.63 -11.40 -34.12
C GLU A 182 -24.50 -10.50 -33.59
N ASN A 183 -23.25 -10.68 -34.08
CA ASN A 183 -22.16 -9.78 -33.71
C ASN A 183 -22.44 -8.34 -34.15
N ILE A 184 -22.98 -8.14 -35.36
CA ILE A 184 -23.28 -6.80 -35.87
C ILE A 184 -24.39 -6.13 -35.05
N MET A 185 -25.46 -6.86 -34.71
CA MET A 185 -26.53 -6.37 -33.83
C MET A 185 -25.97 -5.99 -32.46
N ARG A 186 -25.17 -6.87 -31.85
CA ARG A 186 -24.52 -6.59 -30.55
C ARG A 186 -23.65 -5.33 -30.60
N ILE A 187 -22.86 -5.13 -31.64
CA ILE A 187 -22.04 -3.92 -31.81
C ILE A 187 -22.94 -2.68 -31.85
N ASN A 188 -24.05 -2.73 -32.59
CA ASN A 188 -25.00 -1.63 -32.65
C ASN A 188 -25.60 -1.33 -31.26
N ASP A 189 -26.10 -2.35 -30.57
CA ASP A 189 -26.74 -2.21 -29.26
C ASP A 189 -25.78 -1.65 -28.21
N ILE A 190 -24.52 -2.12 -28.19
CA ILE A 190 -23.51 -1.64 -27.24
C ILE A 190 -23.14 -0.19 -27.54
N VAL A 191 -22.93 0.16 -28.81
CA VAL A 191 -22.57 1.54 -29.21
C VAL A 191 -23.74 2.50 -28.92
N GLU A 192 -24.96 2.08 -29.19
CA GLU A 192 -26.17 2.84 -28.89
C GLU A 192 -26.33 3.06 -27.39
N GLN A 193 -26.24 1.98 -26.59
CA GLN A 193 -26.32 2.07 -25.12
C GLN A 193 -25.23 2.98 -24.57
N PHE A 194 -23.99 2.84 -25.03
CA PHE A 194 -22.88 3.65 -24.55
C PHE A 194 -23.10 5.14 -24.84
N ILE A 195 -23.45 5.48 -26.09
CA ILE A 195 -23.69 6.88 -26.46
C ILE A 195 -24.91 7.43 -25.70
N HIS A 196 -25.98 6.64 -25.56
CA HIS A 196 -27.16 7.03 -24.80
C HIS A 196 -26.80 7.42 -23.36
N VAL A 197 -26.18 6.50 -22.62
CA VAL A 197 -25.91 6.67 -21.19
C VAL A 197 -24.81 7.71 -20.93
N PHE A 198 -23.70 7.66 -21.67
CA PHE A 198 -22.55 8.53 -21.36
C PHE A 198 -22.66 9.93 -21.97
N SER A 199 -23.39 10.08 -23.07
CA SER A 199 -23.41 11.34 -23.84
C SER A 199 -24.74 12.07 -23.82
N LEU A 200 -25.87 11.36 -23.70
CA LEU A 200 -27.21 11.94 -23.83
C LEU A 200 -27.95 11.99 -22.48
N GLN A 201 -27.82 10.96 -21.65
CA GLN A 201 -28.51 10.86 -20.37
C GLN A 201 -27.77 11.65 -19.27
N GLU A 202 -28.53 12.33 -18.41
CA GLU A 202 -27.99 13.09 -17.28
C GLU A 202 -27.72 12.19 -16.06
N VAL A 203 -26.72 11.31 -16.20
CA VAL A 203 -26.37 10.29 -15.19
C VAL A 203 -25.67 10.89 -13.97
N ILE A 204 -24.96 12.01 -14.12
CA ILE A 204 -24.22 12.64 -13.03
C ILE A 204 -25.15 13.61 -12.29
N SER A 205 -25.58 13.20 -11.09
CA SER A 205 -26.29 14.07 -10.15
C SER A 205 -25.31 14.62 -9.11
N TYR A 206 -25.39 15.91 -8.81
CA TYR A 206 -24.59 16.53 -7.77
C TYR A 206 -25.34 17.60 -6.98
N GLN A 207 -24.99 17.69 -5.69
CA GLN A 207 -25.46 18.71 -4.77
C GLN A 207 -24.43 19.83 -4.66
N GLU A 208 -24.89 21.06 -4.81
CA GLU A 208 -24.05 22.25 -4.73
C GLU A 208 -24.21 22.94 -3.36
N LEU A 209 -23.07 23.11 -2.69
CA LEU A 209 -22.88 23.98 -1.54
C LEU A 209 -22.35 25.31 -2.08
N ASP A 210 -23.22 26.31 -2.16
CA ASP A 210 -22.91 27.58 -2.80
C ASP A 210 -22.52 28.64 -1.77
N SER A 211 -21.21 28.80 -1.57
CA SER A 211 -20.66 29.86 -0.72
C SER A 211 -20.49 31.19 -1.46
N VAL A 212 -20.49 31.21 -2.80
CA VAL A 212 -20.36 32.47 -3.56
C VAL A 212 -21.64 33.29 -3.43
N ASP A 213 -22.79 32.66 -3.66
CA ASP A 213 -24.08 33.34 -3.61
C ASP A 213 -24.66 33.37 -2.17
N ASN A 214 -24.16 32.52 -1.25
CA ASN A 214 -24.60 32.46 0.15
C ASN A 214 -23.41 32.44 1.13
N ASN A 215 -22.59 33.50 1.11
CA ASN A 215 -21.38 33.62 1.95
C ASN A 215 -21.62 33.42 3.46
N ASP A 216 -22.81 33.73 3.98
CA ASP A 216 -23.13 33.61 5.41
C ASP A 216 -23.56 32.18 5.83
N VAL A 217 -23.68 31.24 4.89
CA VAL A 217 -24.29 29.92 5.15
C VAL A 217 -23.24 28.82 5.34
N TYR A 218 -22.11 28.88 4.65
CA TYR A 218 -21.06 27.86 4.71
C TYR A 218 -19.68 28.53 4.73
N ASP A 219 -18.97 28.42 5.86
CA ASP A 219 -17.55 28.78 5.93
C ASP A 219 -16.65 27.58 5.58
N GLU A 220 -15.33 27.78 5.51
CA GLU A 220 -14.41 26.66 5.25
C GLU A 220 -14.47 25.56 6.32
N ASN A 221 -14.79 25.88 7.59
CA ASN A 221 -14.92 24.89 8.67
C ASN A 221 -16.14 23.99 8.45
N ASP A 222 -17.28 24.58 8.08
CA ASP A 222 -18.51 23.87 7.79
C ASP A 222 -18.29 22.90 6.63
N ILE A 223 -17.55 23.32 5.61
CA ILE A 223 -17.18 22.47 4.47
C ILE A 223 -16.30 21.30 4.90
N VAL A 224 -15.30 21.54 5.74
CA VAL A 224 -14.48 20.47 6.32
C VAL A 224 -15.37 19.50 7.09
N GLU A 225 -16.25 19.98 7.98
CA GLU A 225 -17.15 19.15 8.80
C GLU A 225 -18.14 18.34 7.94
N ILE A 226 -18.74 18.96 6.93
CA ILE A 226 -19.60 18.29 5.94
C ILE A 226 -18.83 17.19 5.22
N PHE A 227 -17.58 17.47 4.81
CA PHE A 227 -16.69 16.47 4.20
C PHE A 227 -16.43 15.27 5.12
N ILE A 228 -16.15 15.50 6.42
CA ILE A 228 -15.98 14.42 7.41
C ILE A 228 -17.24 13.54 7.46
N ARG A 229 -18.40 14.18 7.63
CA ARG A 229 -19.68 13.50 7.88
C ARG A 229 -20.13 12.72 6.66
N SER A 230 -20.00 13.28 5.46
CA SER A 230 -20.38 12.62 4.20
C SER A 230 -19.52 11.38 3.92
N ASN A 231 -18.20 11.48 4.13
CA ASN A 231 -17.28 10.35 3.87
C ASN A 231 -17.32 9.24 4.93
N SER A 232 -17.98 9.47 6.07
CA SER A 232 -18.14 8.49 7.15
C SER A 232 -19.03 7.29 6.76
N GLY A 233 -19.89 7.45 5.75
CA GLY A 233 -20.84 6.42 5.30
C GLY A 233 -20.35 5.50 4.17
N GLY A 234 -19.31 5.89 3.41
CA GLY A 234 -18.81 5.17 2.23
C GLY A 234 -17.55 4.33 2.47
N THR A 235 -16.65 4.27 1.49
CA THR A 235 -15.27 3.80 1.73
C THR A 235 -14.61 4.78 2.71
N LYS A 236 -14.65 4.44 4.00
CA LYS A 236 -14.23 5.32 5.09
C LYS A 236 -12.86 5.91 4.81
N LEU A 237 -12.76 7.24 4.86
CA LEU A 237 -11.47 7.92 5.00
C LEU A 237 -10.75 7.33 6.22
N GLU A 238 -9.44 7.13 6.08
CA GLU A 238 -8.65 6.79 7.25
C GLU A 238 -8.67 7.98 8.21
N LYS A 239 -8.62 7.71 9.52
CA LYS A 239 -8.60 8.80 10.52
C LYS A 239 -7.43 9.75 10.25
N SER A 240 -6.30 9.25 9.76
CA SER A 240 -5.13 10.02 9.35
C SER A 240 -5.41 11.05 8.25
N ASP A 241 -6.19 10.71 7.23
CA ASP A 241 -6.57 11.63 6.15
C ASP A 241 -7.38 12.82 6.69
N LEU A 242 -8.25 12.55 7.66
CA LEU A 242 -9.03 13.60 8.32
C LEU A 242 -8.18 14.51 9.22
N LEU A 243 -7.17 13.95 9.87
CA LEU A 243 -6.25 14.72 10.71
C LEU A 243 -5.35 15.61 9.86
N PHE A 244 -4.85 15.04 8.77
CA PHE A 244 -4.09 15.76 7.77
C PHE A 244 -4.89 16.94 7.22
N ALA A 245 -6.15 16.72 6.86
CA ALA A 245 -7.06 17.76 6.41
C ALA A 245 -7.18 18.95 7.38
N LEU A 246 -7.25 18.69 8.68
CA LEU A 246 -7.32 19.73 9.70
C LEU A 246 -5.99 20.46 9.85
N LEU A 247 -4.86 19.75 9.78
CA LEU A 247 -3.53 20.36 9.83
C LEU A 247 -3.28 21.29 8.64
N THR A 248 -3.62 20.85 7.43
CA THR A 248 -3.44 21.63 6.19
C THR A 248 -4.28 22.90 6.15
N LYS A 249 -5.30 23.00 7.01
CA LYS A 249 -6.07 24.22 7.20
C LYS A 249 -5.38 25.22 8.14
N SER A 250 -4.65 24.72 9.13
CA SER A 250 -4.10 25.55 10.21
C SER A 250 -2.61 25.87 10.05
N ILE A 251 -1.87 25.02 9.34
CA ILE A 251 -0.43 25.18 9.09
C ILE A 251 -0.21 25.28 7.58
N ASP A 252 0.31 26.43 7.15
CA ASP A 252 0.75 26.61 5.77
C ASP A 252 1.91 25.64 5.47
N ASP A 253 1.87 25.01 4.30
CA ASP A 253 2.91 24.14 3.74
C ASP A 253 3.21 22.83 4.49
N ILE A 254 2.38 22.44 5.48
CA ILE A 254 2.50 21.16 6.20
C ILE A 254 2.49 19.94 5.27
N GLU A 255 1.79 20.02 4.14
CA GLU A 255 1.74 18.96 3.14
C GLU A 255 3.08 18.77 2.44
N GLU A 256 3.70 19.86 2.01
CA GLU A 256 5.01 19.86 1.34
C GLU A 256 6.07 19.32 2.31
N LYS A 257 6.07 19.86 3.54
CA LYS A 257 6.91 19.39 4.66
C LYS A 257 6.74 17.90 4.92
N LEU A 258 5.50 17.39 4.95
CA LEU A 258 5.20 15.98 5.21
C LEU A 258 5.61 15.07 4.05
N GLU A 259 5.35 15.46 2.80
CA GLU A 259 5.77 14.70 1.62
C GLU A 259 7.29 14.64 1.51
N GLU A 260 7.99 15.75 1.73
CA GLU A 260 9.45 15.82 1.76
C GLU A 260 10.01 14.81 2.77
N LEU A 261 9.55 14.86 4.02
CA LEU A 261 9.98 13.95 5.08
C LEU A 261 9.73 12.48 4.70
N ILE A 262 8.55 12.16 4.15
CA ILE A 262 8.22 10.78 3.75
C ILE A 262 9.14 10.30 2.62
N ASN A 263 9.43 11.15 1.64
CA ASN A 263 10.31 10.82 0.52
C ASN A 263 11.75 10.57 0.99
N GLU A 264 12.27 11.43 1.87
CA GLU A 264 13.59 11.26 2.48
C GLU A 264 13.68 9.97 3.31
N LEU A 265 12.64 9.63 4.07
CA LEU A 265 12.63 8.42 4.89
C LEU A 265 12.59 7.15 4.02
N ASN A 266 11.80 7.17 2.95
CA ASN A 266 11.52 6.00 2.11
C ASN A 266 12.52 5.73 0.99
N CYS A 267 13.48 6.63 0.73
CA CYS A 267 14.50 6.45 -0.32
C CYS A 267 15.30 5.14 -0.23
N MET A 268 15.45 4.57 0.98
CA MET A 268 16.24 3.35 1.26
C MET A 268 15.38 2.06 1.31
N GLY A 269 14.17 2.09 0.77
CA GLY A 269 13.27 0.91 0.74
C GLY A 269 12.45 0.71 2.02
N TYR A 270 12.30 1.76 2.83
CA TYR A 270 11.30 1.82 3.90
C TYR A 270 9.93 2.25 3.33
N LYS A 271 8.88 2.14 4.16
CA LYS A 271 7.50 2.49 3.84
C LYS A 271 6.83 3.23 5.02
N PHE A 272 7.49 4.27 5.52
CA PHE A 272 6.88 5.22 6.46
C PHE A 272 5.64 5.85 5.83
N SER A 273 4.54 5.88 6.58
CA SER A 273 3.24 6.39 6.14
C SER A 273 2.94 7.74 6.79
N ARG A 274 2.04 8.52 6.17
CA ARG A 274 1.48 9.74 6.76
C ARG A 274 0.90 9.48 8.16
N ASP A 275 0.18 8.38 8.31
CA ASP A 275 -0.37 7.89 9.58
C ASP A 275 0.73 7.86 10.66
N PHE A 276 1.84 7.15 10.40
CA PHE A 276 2.95 7.04 11.34
C PHE A 276 3.51 8.40 11.76
N ILE A 277 3.73 9.32 10.82
CA ILE A 277 4.27 10.65 11.12
C ILE A 277 3.28 11.43 11.99
N LEU A 278 2.00 11.49 11.63
CA LEU A 278 0.99 12.21 12.39
C LEU A 278 0.81 11.69 13.83
N LYS A 279 0.88 10.37 14.02
CA LYS A 279 0.87 9.76 15.35
C LYS A 279 2.13 10.11 16.13
N THR A 280 3.28 10.09 15.48
CA THR A 280 4.53 10.51 16.11
C THR A 280 4.43 11.95 16.59
N CYS A 281 3.93 12.88 15.77
CA CYS A 281 3.70 14.27 16.16
C CYS A 281 2.83 14.37 17.43
N LEU A 282 1.66 13.70 17.46
CA LEU A 282 0.78 13.70 18.64
C LEU A 282 1.47 13.17 19.90
N THR A 283 2.26 12.10 19.77
CA THR A 283 2.97 11.51 20.89
C THR A 283 4.05 12.45 21.42
N LEU A 284 4.82 13.10 20.53
CA LEU A 284 5.92 14.00 20.92
C LEU A 284 5.45 15.28 21.63
N ILE A 285 4.27 15.80 21.26
CA ILE A 285 3.67 16.98 21.92
C ILE A 285 2.91 16.63 23.21
N GLY A 286 2.86 15.34 23.59
CA GLY A 286 2.15 14.88 24.80
C GLY A 286 0.63 14.75 24.64
N ALA A 287 0.11 14.80 23.42
CA ALA A 287 -1.32 14.60 23.15
C ALA A 287 -1.72 13.11 23.14
N GLY A 288 -0.75 12.18 23.19
CA GLY A 288 -0.93 10.73 23.21
C GLY A 288 -1.18 10.12 21.83
N ALA A 289 -0.79 8.86 21.65
CA ALA A 289 -0.69 8.15 20.37
C ALA A 289 -2.04 7.80 19.72
N LYS A 290 -3.12 7.74 20.50
CA LYS A 290 -4.45 7.43 19.96
C LYS A 290 -4.90 8.49 18.95
N TYR A 291 -5.32 8.05 17.76
CA TYR A 291 -5.96 8.91 16.78
C TYR A 291 -7.31 9.44 17.26
N ASP A 292 -7.32 10.71 17.60
CA ASP A 292 -8.51 11.46 17.99
C ASP A 292 -8.52 12.80 17.27
N VAL A 293 -9.56 13.00 16.46
CA VAL A 293 -9.79 14.21 15.66
C VAL A 293 -9.84 15.45 16.53
N ASN A 294 -10.37 15.31 17.75
CA ASN A 294 -10.46 16.42 18.69
C ASN A 294 -9.08 16.93 19.13
N LYS A 295 -8.02 16.12 19.03
CA LYS A 295 -6.66 16.57 19.38
C LYS A 295 -6.13 17.57 18.37
N PHE A 296 -6.41 17.38 17.08
CA PHE A 296 -5.99 18.30 16.02
C PHE A 296 -6.93 19.49 15.81
N ARG A 297 -8.09 19.49 16.48
CA ARG A 297 -8.96 20.67 16.59
C ARG A 297 -8.49 21.67 17.64
N LYS A 298 -7.59 21.27 18.56
CA LYS A 298 -7.04 22.16 19.57
C LYS A 298 -5.91 22.98 18.95
N GLU A 299 -6.09 24.29 18.88
CA GLU A 299 -5.10 25.23 18.33
C GLU A 299 -3.71 25.02 18.97
N ASP A 300 -3.65 24.92 20.31
CA ASP A 300 -2.41 24.65 21.06
C ASP A 300 -1.64 23.41 20.59
N ASN A 301 -2.34 22.33 20.18
CA ASN A 301 -1.66 21.14 19.67
C ASN A 301 -1.10 21.36 18.27
N VAL A 302 -1.80 22.14 17.44
CA VAL A 302 -1.39 22.42 16.06
C VAL A 302 -0.20 23.37 16.06
N GLU A 303 -0.24 24.43 16.88
CA GLU A 303 0.87 25.35 17.11
C GLU A 303 2.12 24.60 17.58
N LYS A 304 1.98 23.73 18.59
CA LYS A 304 3.10 22.88 19.06
C LYS A 304 3.70 22.00 17.96
N ILE A 305 2.90 21.52 17.00
CA ILE A 305 3.41 20.71 15.89
C ILE A 305 4.19 21.59 14.91
N ASP A 306 3.67 22.76 14.56
CA ASP A 306 4.35 23.66 13.62
C ASP A 306 5.66 24.20 14.20
N ASP A 307 5.61 24.73 15.43
CA ASP A 307 6.75 25.31 16.13
C ASP A 307 7.90 24.32 16.31
N ASN A 308 7.58 23.02 16.45
CA ASN A 308 8.57 21.96 16.67
C ASN A 308 8.77 21.05 15.45
N TRP A 309 8.24 21.41 14.27
CA TRP A 309 8.24 20.53 13.09
C TRP A 309 9.66 20.07 12.71
N GLU A 310 10.63 20.98 12.74
CA GLU A 310 12.02 20.70 12.38
C GLU A 310 12.66 19.69 13.35
N GLU A 311 12.50 19.90 14.66
CA GLU A 311 13.01 18.98 15.68
C GLU A 311 12.33 17.61 15.65
N ILE A 312 11.02 17.57 15.40
CA ILE A 312 10.26 16.33 15.19
C ILE A 312 10.84 15.57 13.98
N SER A 313 11.01 16.25 12.85
CA SER A 313 11.55 15.69 11.62
C SER A 313 12.98 15.15 11.83
N ASN A 314 13.83 15.92 12.51
CA ASN A 314 15.20 15.53 12.85
C ASN A 314 15.25 14.31 13.78
N ALA A 315 14.33 14.21 14.75
CA ALA A 315 14.23 13.04 15.62
C ALA A 315 13.83 11.77 14.83
N ILE A 316 12.85 11.88 13.92
CA ILE A 316 12.41 10.76 13.07
C ILE A 316 13.56 10.30 12.15
N LYS A 317 14.23 11.24 11.47
CA LYS A 317 15.40 10.94 10.61
C LYS A 317 16.52 10.26 11.39
N SER A 318 16.88 10.81 12.56
CA SER A 318 17.90 10.25 13.45
C SER A 318 17.60 8.81 13.87
N VAL A 319 16.33 8.48 14.18
CA VAL A 319 15.94 7.11 14.54
C VAL A 319 15.96 6.18 13.33
N LYS A 320 15.54 6.65 12.14
CA LYS A 320 15.67 5.88 10.90
C LYS A 320 17.14 5.55 10.60
N ASP A 321 18.05 6.50 10.77
CA ASP A 321 19.48 6.29 10.55
C ASP A 321 20.07 5.30 11.58
N PHE A 322 19.72 5.46 12.86
CA PHE A 322 20.06 4.49 13.91
C PHE A 322 19.63 3.06 13.53
N ILE A 323 18.39 2.88 13.09
CA ILE A 323 17.88 1.57 12.70
C ILE A 323 18.66 0.99 11.52
N TYR A 324 18.98 1.81 10.51
CA TYR A 324 19.75 1.38 9.35
C TYR A 324 21.21 1.01 9.69
N ASP A 325 21.88 1.84 10.49
CA ASP A 325 23.32 1.74 10.77
C ASP A 325 23.67 0.76 11.89
N LYS A 326 22.81 0.67 12.91
CA LYS A 326 23.13 -0.01 14.18
C LYS A 326 22.32 -1.29 14.40
N THR A 327 21.47 -1.67 13.46
CA THR A 327 20.63 -2.88 13.57
C THR A 327 20.62 -3.70 12.27
N TYR A 328 19.96 -4.86 12.33
CA TYR A 328 19.73 -5.73 11.18
C TYR A 328 18.52 -5.30 10.32
N ILE A 329 17.94 -4.13 10.54
CA ILE A 329 16.65 -3.72 9.97
C ILE A 329 16.86 -2.64 8.91
N LYS A 330 17.30 -3.04 7.72
CA LYS A 330 17.73 -2.10 6.67
C LYS A 330 16.61 -1.62 5.74
N ASN A 331 15.45 -2.28 5.76
CA ASN A 331 14.34 -1.97 4.85
C ASN A 331 13.00 -2.53 5.35
N ASN A 332 11.92 -2.22 4.62
CA ASN A 332 10.55 -2.63 4.95
C ASN A 332 10.33 -4.16 5.01
N ASN A 333 11.15 -4.98 4.33
CA ASN A 333 11.02 -6.44 4.40
C ASN A 333 11.50 -6.99 5.74
N THR A 334 12.30 -6.23 6.49
CA THR A 334 12.84 -6.65 7.79
C THR A 334 12.12 -5.98 8.97
N LEU A 335 11.54 -4.80 8.73
CA LEU A 335 10.74 -4.07 9.72
C LEU A 335 9.31 -4.61 9.73
N THR A 336 9.01 -5.46 10.70
CA THR A 336 7.67 -6.08 10.85
C THR A 336 6.60 -5.04 11.17
N ALA A 337 6.93 -4.06 12.02
CA ALA A 337 6.07 -2.93 12.38
C ALA A 337 6.90 -1.67 12.64
N TYR A 338 6.40 -0.50 12.22
CA TYR A 338 7.05 0.81 12.44
C TYR A 338 6.73 1.40 13.82
N THR A 339 5.59 1.04 14.40
CA THR A 339 5.09 1.53 15.69
C THR A 339 6.11 1.52 16.84
N PRO A 340 6.95 0.46 17.00
CA PRO A 340 7.98 0.43 18.05
C PRO A 340 9.01 1.57 17.97
N LEU A 341 9.12 2.24 16.83
CA LEU A 341 10.02 3.38 16.65
C LEU A 341 9.52 4.64 17.37
N ILE A 342 8.21 4.77 17.60
CA ILE A 342 7.62 6.00 18.17
C ILE A 342 8.16 6.31 19.57
N PRO A 343 8.21 5.36 20.54
CA PRO A 343 8.82 5.62 21.84
C PRO A 343 10.32 5.94 21.76
N ILE A 344 11.05 5.36 20.79
CA ILE A 344 12.46 5.68 20.57
C ILE A 344 12.60 7.11 20.05
N ILE A 345 11.75 7.53 19.11
CA ILE A 345 11.71 8.90 18.60
C ILE A 345 11.36 9.87 19.74
N TYR A 346 10.45 9.50 20.64
CA TYR A 346 10.15 10.28 21.85
C TYR A 346 11.39 10.43 22.74
N CYS A 347 12.11 9.35 23.03
CA CYS A 347 13.34 9.41 23.80
C CYS A 347 14.40 10.29 23.11
N ARG A 348 14.59 10.16 21.78
CA ARG A 348 15.48 11.01 20.99
C ARG A 348 15.08 12.49 21.01
N TYR A 349 13.78 12.78 21.04
CA TYR A 349 13.24 14.15 21.03
C TYR A 349 13.39 14.84 22.39
N LYS A 350 13.11 14.14 23.51
CA LYS A 350 13.15 14.72 24.86
C LYS A 350 14.46 14.50 25.62
N TYR A 351 15.13 13.37 25.41
CA TYR A 351 16.25 12.87 26.21
C TYR A 351 17.43 12.46 25.30
N LYS A 352 17.87 13.40 24.44
CA LYS A 352 18.88 13.16 23.39
C LYS A 352 20.19 12.54 23.91
N ASP A 353 20.67 12.98 25.08
CA ASP A 353 21.92 12.47 25.65
C ASP A 353 21.81 11.01 26.08
N GLU A 354 20.71 10.63 26.74
CA GLU A 354 20.47 9.23 27.12
C GLU A 354 20.26 8.37 25.87
N TYR A 355 19.51 8.85 24.88
CA TYR A 355 19.38 8.16 23.59
C TYR A 355 20.73 7.86 22.94
N ASN A 356 21.64 8.84 22.89
CA ASN A 356 22.97 8.65 22.30
C ASN A 356 23.80 7.62 23.07
N LYS A 357 23.72 7.63 24.40
CA LYS A 357 24.39 6.66 25.28
C LYS A 357 23.90 5.23 25.02
N LEU A 358 22.58 5.03 24.94
CA LEU A 358 21.97 3.72 24.66
C LEU A 358 22.29 3.17 23.25
N ILE A 359 22.64 4.05 22.31
CA ILE A 359 23.16 3.65 21.00
C ILE A 359 24.62 3.22 21.10
N GLN A 360 25.43 3.98 21.84
CA GLN A 360 26.87 3.73 21.97
C GLN A 360 27.16 2.41 22.66
N ASP A 361 26.38 2.05 23.69
CA ASP A 361 26.51 0.79 24.41
C ASP A 361 25.78 -0.39 23.72
N GLY A 362 25.06 -0.15 22.63
CA GLY A 362 24.34 -1.17 21.84
C GLY A 362 23.03 -1.68 22.47
N SER A 363 22.69 -1.21 23.67
CA SER A 363 21.52 -1.69 24.41
C SER A 363 20.20 -1.37 23.69
N LEU A 364 20.10 -0.20 23.04
CA LEU A 364 18.93 0.17 22.24
C LEU A 364 18.74 -0.73 21.02
N SER A 365 19.84 -1.07 20.33
CA SER A 365 19.83 -1.99 19.18
C SER A 365 19.31 -3.37 19.59
N TYR A 366 19.78 -3.88 20.72
CA TYR A 366 19.33 -5.17 21.24
C TYR A 366 17.85 -5.16 21.62
N TRP A 367 17.42 -4.12 22.33
CA TRP A 367 16.04 -3.97 22.76
C TRP A 367 15.08 -3.91 21.57
N ILE A 368 15.36 -3.07 20.56
CA ILE A 368 14.45 -2.90 19.43
C ILE A 368 14.34 -4.16 18.55
N ILE A 369 15.43 -4.92 18.39
CA ILE A 369 15.40 -6.21 17.68
C ILE A 369 14.43 -7.17 18.39
N LYS A 370 14.51 -7.29 19.72
CA LYS A 370 13.61 -8.14 20.50
C LYS A 370 12.16 -7.70 20.42
N VAL A 371 11.91 -6.39 20.50
CA VAL A 371 10.56 -5.80 20.42
C VAL A 371 9.90 -6.12 19.07
N ILE A 372 10.63 -5.91 17.98
CA ILE A 372 10.16 -6.15 16.60
C ILE A 372 10.01 -7.64 16.32
N PHE A 373 10.97 -8.45 16.78
CA PHE A 373 10.97 -9.89 16.58
C PHE A 373 9.80 -10.59 17.28
N ASN A 374 9.48 -10.17 18.51
CA ASN A 374 8.35 -10.68 19.29
C ASN A 374 7.02 -10.01 18.92
N GLY A 375 7.03 -8.99 18.05
CA GLY A 375 5.81 -8.27 17.67
C GLY A 375 5.08 -7.66 18.86
N VAL A 376 5.83 -7.10 19.82
CA VAL A 376 5.28 -6.58 21.10
C VAL A 376 4.13 -5.60 20.86
N TYR A 377 4.29 -4.71 19.88
CA TYR A 377 3.31 -3.69 19.52
C TYR A 377 2.21 -4.17 18.56
N ASN A 378 2.12 -5.47 18.24
CA ASN A 378 1.03 -6.01 17.44
C ASN A 378 -0.28 -6.02 18.26
N GLY A 379 -1.36 -5.47 17.69
CA GLY A 379 -2.70 -5.42 18.29
C GLY A 379 -3.04 -4.07 18.92
N SER A 380 -2.66 -3.85 20.18
CA SER A 380 -3.02 -2.67 20.99
C SER A 380 -1.90 -1.63 21.02
N SER A 381 -1.49 -1.15 19.85
CA SER A 381 -0.32 -0.27 19.70
C SER A 381 -0.42 1.02 20.51
N ASP A 382 -1.57 1.70 20.47
CA ASP A 382 -1.66 3.10 20.90
C ASP A 382 -1.53 3.24 22.42
N SER A 383 -2.28 2.44 23.18
CA SER A 383 -2.17 2.42 24.64
C SER A 383 -0.78 1.98 25.10
N LEU A 384 -0.14 1.05 24.38
CA LEU A 384 1.20 0.59 24.73
C LEU A 384 2.25 1.67 24.47
N ILE A 385 2.11 2.45 23.39
CA ILE A 385 2.98 3.63 23.14
C ILE A 385 2.83 4.61 24.29
N ASP A 386 1.60 4.97 24.67
CA ASP A 386 1.35 5.94 25.74
C ASP A 386 1.96 5.49 27.08
N LEU A 387 1.81 4.20 27.43
CA LEU A 387 2.44 3.62 28.62
C LEU A 387 3.97 3.63 28.53
N THR A 388 4.54 3.30 27.37
CA THR A 388 6.00 3.31 27.14
C THR A 388 6.55 4.73 27.27
N VAL A 389 5.88 5.72 26.69
CA VAL A 389 6.27 7.13 26.76
C VAL A 389 6.22 7.64 28.20
N LYS A 390 5.17 7.29 28.94
CA LYS A 390 5.06 7.63 30.37
C LYS A 390 6.22 7.04 31.19
N ASP A 391 6.58 5.79 30.95
CA ASP A 391 7.74 5.17 31.61
C ASP A 391 9.06 5.90 31.26
N ILE A 392 9.22 6.32 30.00
CA ILE A 392 10.38 7.11 29.56
C ILE A 392 10.42 8.49 30.24
N GLU A 393 9.27 9.13 30.44
CA GLU A 393 9.16 10.40 31.16
C GLU A 393 9.56 10.27 32.63
N GLU A 394 9.06 9.24 33.32
CA GLU A 394 9.34 8.97 34.73
C GLU A 394 10.82 8.65 34.96
N ASN A 395 11.44 7.91 34.04
CA ASN A 395 12.86 7.52 34.13
C ASN A 395 13.82 8.52 33.45
N LYS A 396 13.31 9.57 32.80
CA LYS A 396 14.10 10.52 31.98
C LYS A 396 14.96 9.86 30.89
N GLY A 397 14.46 8.79 30.29
CA GLY A 397 15.19 7.93 29.37
C GLY A 397 14.57 6.53 29.26
N MET A 398 15.07 5.69 28.35
CA MET A 398 14.57 4.31 28.24
C MET A 398 15.23 3.41 29.29
N ASN A 399 14.45 2.98 30.29
CA ASN A 399 14.87 1.97 31.26
C ASN A 399 14.36 0.59 30.83
N PHE A 400 15.24 -0.26 30.28
CA PHE A 400 14.82 -1.55 29.73
C PHE A 400 14.31 -2.56 30.78
N GLU A 401 14.73 -2.46 32.04
CA GLU A 401 14.20 -3.29 33.11
C GLU A 401 12.74 -2.92 33.41
N SER A 402 12.48 -1.62 33.57
CA SER A 402 11.12 -1.08 33.76
C SER A 402 10.21 -1.42 32.58
N LEU A 403 10.68 -1.19 31.35
CA LEU A 403 9.94 -1.52 30.13
C LEU A 403 9.62 -3.01 30.00
N ASN A 404 10.54 -3.90 30.42
CA ASN A 404 10.28 -5.33 30.42
C ASN A 404 9.18 -5.72 31.42
N ILE A 405 9.16 -5.10 32.62
CA ILE A 405 8.07 -5.30 33.60
C ILE A 405 6.74 -4.78 33.03
N LEU A 406 6.76 -3.60 32.42
CA LEU A 406 5.60 -2.99 31.77
C LEU A 406 5.02 -3.92 30.69
N PHE A 407 5.87 -4.47 29.82
CA PHE A 407 5.43 -5.40 28.78
C PHE A 407 4.87 -6.70 29.35
N LYS A 408 5.50 -7.28 30.37
CA LYS A 408 4.97 -8.47 31.05
C LYS A 408 3.57 -8.24 31.63
N ASN A 409 3.34 -7.07 32.25
CA ASN A 409 2.03 -6.69 32.78
C ASN A 409 0.95 -6.56 31.68
N GLN A 410 1.36 -6.34 30.43
CA GLN A 410 0.49 -6.29 29.25
C GLN A 410 0.42 -7.65 28.51
N ASN A 411 0.87 -8.75 29.14
CA ASN A 411 0.99 -10.07 28.54
C ASN A 411 1.86 -10.10 27.26
N LYS A 412 2.90 -9.26 27.24
CA LYS A 412 3.91 -9.22 26.17
C LYS A 412 5.25 -9.67 26.73
N SER A 413 6.02 -10.41 25.94
CA SER A 413 7.36 -10.88 26.32
C SER A 413 8.40 -10.42 25.31
N LEU A 414 9.59 -10.06 25.83
CA LEU A 414 10.80 -9.83 25.04
C LEU A 414 11.69 -11.08 24.95
N GLU A 415 11.29 -12.18 25.59
CA GLU A 415 12.01 -13.44 25.55
C GLU A 415 11.94 -14.04 24.16
N VAL A 416 13.10 -14.35 23.60
CA VAL A 416 13.21 -15.05 22.32
C VAL A 416 13.15 -16.54 22.64
N THR A 417 12.11 -17.23 22.16
CA THR A 417 11.94 -18.67 22.32
C THR A 417 12.19 -19.41 21.02
N GLU A 418 12.47 -20.71 21.11
CA GLU A 418 12.64 -21.59 19.94
C GLU A 418 11.40 -21.56 19.04
N ASP A 419 10.21 -21.78 19.60
CA ASP A 419 8.95 -21.73 18.86
C ASP A 419 8.78 -20.42 18.09
N ASN A 420 9.19 -19.30 18.69
CA ASN A 420 9.11 -18.00 18.06
C ASN A 420 10.08 -17.88 16.88
N ILE A 421 11.29 -18.43 16.96
CA ILE A 421 12.24 -18.51 15.83
C ILE A 421 11.68 -19.38 14.71
N LEU A 422 11.17 -20.57 15.07
CA LEU A 422 10.66 -21.55 14.12
C LEU A 422 9.33 -21.13 13.48
N SER A 423 8.63 -20.17 14.07
CA SER A 423 7.45 -19.55 13.46
C SER A 423 7.79 -18.77 12.19
N ALA A 424 9.05 -18.49 11.85
CA ALA A 424 9.39 -17.81 10.60
C ALA A 424 9.21 -18.71 9.38
N GLY A 425 8.79 -18.14 8.25
CA GLY A 425 8.62 -18.92 7.02
C GLY A 425 7.98 -18.14 5.88
N TYR A 426 7.95 -18.78 4.70
CA TYR A 426 7.53 -18.20 3.44
C TYR A 426 6.04 -18.43 3.13
N TYR A 427 5.15 -18.08 4.07
CA TYR A 427 3.71 -18.32 3.92
C TYR A 427 2.87 -17.04 3.91
N ASN A 428 2.88 -16.24 4.98
CA ASN A 428 2.22 -14.93 5.00
C ASN A 428 3.24 -13.79 5.18
N GLU A 429 2.82 -12.55 4.95
CA GLU A 429 3.71 -11.39 4.96
C GLU A 429 4.44 -11.19 6.30
N ASN A 430 3.78 -11.38 7.44
CA ASN A 430 4.43 -11.23 8.75
C ASN A 430 5.52 -12.27 8.97
N SER A 431 5.24 -13.52 8.61
CA SER A 431 6.20 -14.62 8.75
C SER A 431 7.35 -14.52 7.75
N LYS A 432 7.10 -14.00 6.54
CA LYS A 432 8.14 -13.65 5.58
C LYS A 432 9.03 -12.55 6.13
N LYS A 433 8.46 -11.46 6.65
CA LYS A 433 9.28 -10.37 7.23
C LYS A 433 10.16 -10.85 8.38
N LYS A 434 9.62 -11.73 9.22
CA LYS A 434 10.39 -12.40 10.28
C LYS A 434 11.51 -13.27 9.72
N LEU A 435 11.25 -14.01 8.64
CA LEU A 435 12.27 -14.79 7.94
C LEU A 435 13.40 -13.89 7.40
N TYR A 436 13.07 -12.76 6.77
CA TYR A 436 14.05 -11.76 6.33
C TYR A 436 14.88 -11.21 7.50
N LEU A 437 14.24 -10.85 8.62
CA LEU A 437 14.95 -10.37 9.81
C LEU A 437 15.92 -11.42 10.35
N LEU A 438 15.48 -12.68 10.49
CA LEU A 438 16.34 -13.79 10.93
C LEU A 438 17.49 -14.04 9.96
N PHE A 439 17.24 -13.94 8.65
CA PHE A 439 18.29 -14.05 7.66
C PHE A 439 19.30 -12.90 7.74
N ASN A 440 18.88 -11.66 7.99
CA ASN A 440 19.81 -10.56 8.24
C ASN A 440 20.69 -10.82 9.47
N ILE A 441 20.08 -11.29 10.57
CA ILE A 441 20.81 -11.63 11.80
C ILE A 441 21.81 -12.75 11.53
N TRP A 442 21.35 -13.84 10.91
CA TRP A 442 22.15 -15.02 10.62
C TRP A 442 23.29 -14.72 9.64
N TYR A 443 22.97 -14.26 8.43
CA TYR A 443 23.93 -14.17 7.34
C TYR A 443 24.86 -12.95 7.46
N ASN A 444 24.43 -11.88 8.14
CA ASN A 444 25.17 -10.65 8.47
C ASN A 444 25.69 -9.78 7.32
N LYS A 445 26.23 -10.40 6.27
CA LYS A 445 27.05 -9.78 5.23
C LYS A 445 26.29 -9.48 3.95
N PHE A 446 24.98 -9.69 3.95
CA PHE A 446 24.18 -9.74 2.74
C PHE A 446 23.18 -8.59 2.71
N ASP A 447 23.08 -7.94 1.56
CA ASP A 447 22.09 -6.91 1.28
C ASP A 447 20.95 -7.48 0.45
N PHE A 448 19.73 -7.29 0.93
CA PHE A 448 18.51 -7.74 0.26
C PHE A 448 18.01 -6.74 -0.78
N ASN A 449 18.57 -5.52 -0.82
CA ASN A 449 18.16 -4.49 -1.76
C ASN A 449 19.36 -3.81 -2.47
N PRO A 450 20.20 -4.59 -3.18
CA PRO A 450 21.36 -4.03 -3.86
C PRO A 450 20.95 -3.18 -5.06
N SER A 451 21.74 -2.14 -5.36
CA SER A 451 21.51 -1.28 -6.52
C SER A 451 21.64 -2.03 -7.85
N PHE A 452 22.55 -3.01 -7.93
CA PHE A 452 22.69 -3.88 -9.11
C PHE A 452 21.82 -5.13 -8.95
N SER A 453 20.89 -5.34 -9.87
CA SER A 453 19.92 -6.45 -9.80
C SER A 453 20.58 -7.83 -9.79
N GLY A 454 21.77 -7.98 -10.39
CA GLY A 454 22.55 -9.22 -10.37
C GLY A 454 23.11 -9.59 -8.98
N ASN A 455 23.10 -8.66 -8.02
CA ASN A 455 23.49 -8.96 -6.63
C ASN A 455 22.29 -9.34 -5.75
N LYS A 456 21.06 -9.29 -6.29
CA LYS A 456 19.85 -9.51 -5.52
C LYS A 456 19.77 -10.96 -5.04
N LEU A 457 19.51 -11.11 -3.75
CA LEU A 457 19.32 -12.41 -3.12
C LEU A 457 17.86 -12.83 -3.22
N ASN A 458 17.65 -14.13 -3.40
CA ASN A 458 16.35 -14.75 -3.47
C ASN A 458 16.20 -15.77 -2.35
N ILE A 459 15.01 -15.85 -1.77
CA ILE A 459 14.66 -16.93 -0.86
C ILE A 459 14.15 -18.09 -1.71
N ASP A 460 14.77 -19.25 -1.55
CA ASP A 460 14.33 -20.49 -2.21
C ASP A 460 14.22 -21.65 -1.22
N HIS A 461 13.51 -22.69 -1.63
CA HIS A 461 13.31 -23.89 -0.87
C HIS A 461 14.43 -24.89 -1.15
N ILE A 462 15.07 -25.38 -0.08
CA ILE A 462 16.11 -26.41 -0.14
C ILE A 462 15.53 -27.67 -0.81
N PHE A 463 14.43 -28.19 -0.25
CA PHE A 463 13.57 -29.18 -0.89
C PHE A 463 12.49 -28.46 -1.68
N PRO A 464 12.51 -28.54 -3.03
CA PRO A 464 11.60 -27.78 -3.89
C PRO A 464 10.13 -28.08 -3.62
N GLN A 465 9.30 -27.04 -3.65
CA GLN A 465 7.86 -27.21 -3.40
C GLN A 465 7.21 -28.19 -4.39
N SER A 466 7.63 -28.14 -5.65
CA SER A 466 7.20 -29.02 -6.74
C SER A 466 7.41 -30.49 -6.39
N GLU A 467 8.54 -30.82 -5.77
CA GLU A 467 8.90 -32.17 -5.35
C GLU A 467 8.20 -32.61 -4.08
N MET A 468 8.09 -31.73 -3.09
CA MET A 468 7.45 -32.05 -1.81
C MET A 468 5.94 -32.21 -1.93
N LYS A 469 5.29 -31.45 -2.81
CA LYS A 469 3.84 -31.59 -3.12
C LYS A 469 3.49 -32.93 -3.76
N LYS A 470 4.46 -33.61 -4.41
CA LYS A 470 4.26 -34.93 -5.03
C LYS A 470 4.25 -36.08 -4.01
N VAL A 471 4.74 -35.86 -2.79
CA VAL A 471 4.79 -36.92 -1.76
C VAL A 471 3.38 -37.19 -1.24
N LYS A 472 2.89 -38.42 -1.43
CA LYS A 472 1.54 -38.83 -1.02
C LYS A 472 1.58 -39.94 0.04
N ILE A 473 0.66 -39.87 0.98
CA ILE A 473 0.40 -40.92 1.99
C ILE A 473 -1.06 -41.36 1.89
N LYS A 474 -1.36 -42.58 2.36
CA LYS A 474 -2.75 -43.02 2.51
C LYS A 474 -3.38 -42.29 3.69
N GLY A 475 -4.44 -41.52 3.44
CA GLY A 475 -5.25 -40.90 4.49
C GLY A 475 -6.28 -41.86 5.08
N ASP A 476 -6.98 -41.43 6.12
CA ASP A 476 -7.92 -42.23 6.92
C ASP A 476 -9.03 -42.90 6.10
N LYS A 477 -9.39 -42.31 4.95
CA LYS A 477 -10.40 -42.82 4.02
C LYS A 477 -9.80 -43.65 2.87
N GLY A 478 -8.56 -44.10 2.98
CA GLY A 478 -7.84 -44.89 1.97
C GLY A 478 -7.38 -44.12 0.72
N ARG A 479 -7.73 -42.84 0.58
CA ARG A 479 -7.30 -41.97 -0.53
C ARG A 479 -5.87 -41.50 -0.34
N LEU A 480 -5.12 -41.41 -1.43
CA LEU A 480 -3.79 -40.79 -1.41
C LEU A 480 -3.93 -39.26 -1.24
N VAL A 481 -3.45 -38.76 -0.10
CA VAL A 481 -3.41 -37.33 0.22
C VAL A 481 -1.97 -36.86 0.26
N GLN A 482 -1.76 -35.57 0.00
CA GLN A 482 -0.44 -34.96 0.10
C GLN A 482 0.08 -35.06 1.55
N LYS A 483 1.30 -35.59 1.72
CA LYS A 483 1.92 -35.78 3.04
C LYS A 483 2.25 -34.44 3.70
N TYR A 484 2.96 -33.58 2.97
CA TYR A 484 3.47 -32.31 3.47
C TYR A 484 2.56 -31.16 3.05
N LYS A 485 1.99 -30.44 4.00
CA LYS A 485 1.15 -29.26 3.73
C LYS A 485 2.03 -28.04 3.43
N ALA A 486 1.41 -26.95 2.98
CA ALA A 486 2.12 -25.71 2.67
C ALA A 486 2.95 -25.19 3.86
N HIS A 487 2.44 -25.32 5.09
CA HIS A 487 3.16 -24.92 6.30
C HIS A 487 4.46 -25.72 6.51
N ASP A 488 4.41 -27.04 6.29
CA ASP A 488 5.57 -27.92 6.44
C ASP A 488 6.65 -27.63 5.38
N ILE A 489 6.23 -27.22 4.18
CA ILE A 489 7.14 -26.92 3.08
C ILE A 489 7.76 -25.53 3.23
N ASN A 490 6.98 -24.54 3.66
CA ASN A 490 7.36 -23.12 3.65
C ASN A 490 8.05 -22.66 4.96
N GLN A 491 8.37 -23.57 5.87
CA GLN A 491 9.03 -23.24 7.15
C GLN A 491 10.50 -22.82 6.97
N ILE A 492 11.04 -22.08 7.94
CA ILE A 492 12.44 -21.61 7.94
C ILE A 492 13.46 -22.73 7.71
N GLY A 493 13.20 -23.92 8.27
CA GLY A 493 14.05 -25.10 8.12
C GLY A 493 14.20 -25.58 6.67
N ASN A 494 13.28 -25.20 5.77
CA ASN A 494 13.38 -25.51 4.34
C ASN A 494 13.78 -24.30 3.49
N CYS A 495 13.95 -23.11 4.05
CA CYS A 495 14.26 -21.89 3.29
C CYS A 495 15.77 -21.58 3.35
N MET A 496 16.34 -21.10 2.24
CA MET A 496 17.72 -20.58 2.17
C MET A 496 17.81 -19.35 1.27
N LEU A 497 18.92 -18.61 1.41
CA LEU A 497 19.26 -17.54 0.47
C LEU A 497 20.04 -18.11 -0.70
N LEU A 498 19.72 -17.63 -1.89
CA LEU A 498 20.47 -17.87 -3.11
C LEU A 498 20.88 -16.55 -3.73
N SER A 499 22.08 -16.51 -4.29
CA SER A 499 22.49 -15.44 -5.19
C SER A 499 21.64 -15.44 -6.46
N PHE A 500 21.68 -14.33 -7.21
CA PHE A 500 21.01 -14.24 -8.50
C PHE A 500 21.44 -15.35 -9.47
N GLU A 501 22.74 -15.65 -9.52
CA GLU A 501 23.29 -16.71 -10.36
C GLU A 501 22.76 -18.10 -9.97
N GLU A 502 22.71 -18.38 -8.67
CA GLU A 502 22.22 -19.65 -8.16
C GLU A 502 20.73 -19.86 -8.42
N ASN A 503 19.95 -18.78 -8.39
CA ASN A 503 18.51 -18.80 -8.64
C ASN A 503 18.13 -18.71 -10.13
N ARG A 504 19.10 -18.61 -11.04
CA ARG A 504 18.83 -18.52 -12.48
C ARG A 504 18.25 -19.84 -13.02
N ASN A 505 17.39 -19.73 -14.04
CA ASN A 505 16.89 -20.90 -14.79
C ASN A 505 18.05 -21.81 -15.23
N GLY A 506 17.96 -23.10 -14.87
CA GLY A 506 19.00 -24.11 -15.13
C GLY A 506 20.01 -24.32 -14.00
N SER A 507 20.03 -23.47 -12.97
CA SER A 507 20.91 -23.60 -11.79
C SER A 507 20.26 -24.44 -10.68
N LYS A 508 19.74 -23.85 -9.58
CA LYS A 508 19.11 -24.61 -8.49
C LYS A 508 17.81 -25.25 -8.94
N GLY A 509 16.84 -24.45 -9.38
CA GLY A 509 15.51 -24.92 -9.81
C GLY A 509 14.92 -26.00 -8.91
N ASP A 510 14.42 -27.07 -9.51
CA ASP A 510 13.82 -28.21 -8.81
C ASP A 510 14.85 -29.28 -8.36
N LYS A 511 16.16 -28.97 -8.31
CA LYS A 511 17.16 -29.93 -7.82
C LYS A 511 16.95 -30.22 -6.35
N LEU A 512 16.98 -31.50 -6.00
CA LEU A 512 16.96 -31.94 -4.60
C LEU A 512 18.28 -31.61 -3.90
N PRO A 513 18.30 -31.55 -2.56
CA PRO A 513 19.51 -31.26 -1.78
C PRO A 513 20.66 -32.23 -2.08
N SER A 514 20.34 -33.51 -2.32
CA SER A 514 21.31 -34.54 -2.68
C SER A 514 22.08 -34.23 -3.98
N GLU A 515 21.48 -33.47 -4.88
CA GLU A 515 22.10 -33.04 -6.13
C GLU A 515 22.73 -31.66 -5.99
N TRP A 516 22.02 -30.71 -5.36
CA TRP A 516 22.47 -29.32 -5.26
C TRP A 516 23.70 -29.14 -4.38
N PHE A 517 23.77 -29.85 -3.25
CA PHE A 517 24.86 -29.72 -2.28
C PHE A 517 26.03 -30.67 -2.54
N LYS A 518 25.94 -31.54 -3.55
CA LYS A 518 26.94 -32.59 -3.83
C LYS A 518 28.37 -32.04 -3.95
N ASP A 519 28.50 -30.90 -4.63
CA ASP A 519 29.78 -30.29 -5.00
C ASP A 519 30.01 -28.94 -4.29
N LYS A 520 29.21 -28.62 -3.26
CA LYS A 520 29.35 -27.38 -2.47
C LYS A 520 30.39 -27.57 -1.36
N SER A 521 31.13 -26.51 -1.04
CA SER A 521 32.16 -26.56 0.01
C SER A 521 31.54 -26.59 1.41
N ASP A 522 32.32 -27.04 2.39
CA ASP A 522 31.92 -27.04 3.80
C ASP A 522 31.56 -25.63 4.30
N GLU A 523 32.26 -24.59 3.85
CA GLU A 523 31.96 -23.21 4.20
C GLU A 523 30.57 -22.78 3.69
N TYR A 524 30.18 -23.25 2.50
CA TYR A 524 28.86 -22.98 1.94
C TYR A 524 27.77 -23.68 2.76
N LEU A 525 28.00 -24.94 3.16
CA LEU A 525 27.08 -25.68 4.01
C LEU A 525 26.95 -25.04 5.40
N ASP A 526 28.06 -24.61 6.00
CA ASP A 526 28.10 -23.96 7.32
C ASP A 526 27.46 -22.56 7.28
N MET A 527 27.60 -21.84 6.16
CA MET A 527 26.91 -20.58 5.91
C MET A 527 25.39 -20.77 5.88
N HIS A 528 24.90 -21.80 5.20
CA HIS A 528 23.47 -22.14 5.07
C HIS A 528 22.92 -23.07 6.15
N LEU A 529 23.73 -23.38 7.17
CA LEU A 529 23.40 -24.27 8.30
C LEU A 529 22.81 -25.60 7.80
N ILE A 530 23.46 -26.19 6.81
CA ILE A 530 23.05 -27.46 6.22
C ILE A 530 23.70 -28.59 7.03
N PRO A 531 22.92 -29.55 7.57
CA PRO A 531 23.47 -30.76 8.18
C PRO A 531 24.41 -31.48 7.21
N LYS A 532 25.64 -31.79 7.64
CA LYS A 532 26.68 -32.38 6.77
C LYS A 532 26.47 -33.88 6.47
N ASP A 533 25.54 -34.53 7.18
CA ASP A 533 25.16 -35.91 6.88
C ASP A 533 24.37 -35.98 5.57
N LYS A 534 24.99 -36.58 4.54
CA LYS A 534 24.44 -36.71 3.19
C LYS A 534 23.19 -37.59 3.14
N GLU A 535 22.99 -38.48 4.11
CA GLU A 535 21.76 -39.28 4.17
C GLU A 535 20.54 -38.38 4.42
N LEU A 536 20.69 -37.28 5.16
CA LEU A 536 19.62 -36.32 5.41
C LEU A 536 19.20 -35.55 4.15
N TRP A 537 20.03 -35.51 3.10
CA TRP A 537 19.73 -34.77 1.87
C TRP A 537 18.75 -35.50 0.95
N LYS A 538 18.42 -36.76 1.26
CA LYS A 538 17.46 -37.57 0.52
C LYS A 538 16.03 -37.13 0.81
N LYS A 539 15.16 -37.22 -0.20
CA LYS A 539 13.76 -36.79 -0.15
C LYS A 539 12.96 -37.47 0.97
N GLU A 540 13.28 -38.73 1.26
CA GLU A 540 12.63 -39.54 2.28
C GLU A 540 12.97 -39.06 3.71
N ASN A 541 14.10 -38.37 3.87
CA ASN A 541 14.59 -37.88 5.16
C ASN A 541 14.26 -36.40 5.41
N PHE A 542 13.32 -35.82 4.64
CA PHE A 542 12.91 -34.42 4.78
C PHE A 542 12.64 -34.00 6.24
N GLU A 543 11.85 -34.78 6.98
CA GLU A 543 11.51 -34.46 8.39
C GLU A 543 12.77 -34.41 9.29
N LYS A 544 13.66 -35.39 9.15
CA LYS A 544 14.93 -35.45 9.91
C LYS A 544 15.87 -34.32 9.53
N PHE A 545 15.93 -33.98 8.24
CA PHE A 545 16.71 -32.84 7.77
C PHE A 545 16.22 -31.54 8.41
N ILE A 546 14.90 -31.32 8.40
CA ILE A 546 14.29 -30.13 9.01
C ILE A 546 14.66 -30.09 10.50
N GLU A 547 14.47 -31.19 11.23
CA GLU A 547 14.77 -31.27 12.66
C GLU A 547 16.22 -30.91 12.99
N GLU A 548 17.19 -31.47 12.26
CA GLU A 548 18.61 -31.18 12.50
C GLU A 548 18.97 -29.74 12.09
N ARG A 549 18.43 -29.27 10.96
CA ARG A 549 18.68 -27.90 10.50
C ARG A 549 18.05 -26.86 11.43
N THR A 550 16.87 -27.10 11.98
CA THR A 550 16.24 -26.15 12.92
C THR A 550 17.04 -26.01 14.21
N LYS A 551 17.64 -27.09 14.73
CA LYS A 551 18.57 -27.02 15.87
C LYS A 551 19.76 -26.11 15.58
N LEU A 552 20.36 -26.23 14.39
CA LEU A 552 21.47 -25.37 13.95
C LEU A 552 21.04 -23.90 13.84
N ILE A 553 19.86 -23.64 13.28
CA ILE A 553 19.30 -22.28 13.12
C ILE A 553 19.04 -21.64 14.48
N VAL A 554 18.36 -22.35 15.38
CA VAL A 554 18.05 -21.85 16.74
C VAL A 554 19.34 -21.51 17.47
N LYS A 555 20.34 -22.40 17.45
CA LYS A 555 21.65 -22.15 18.05
C LYS A 555 22.30 -20.88 17.51
N ARG A 556 22.38 -20.73 16.17
CA ARG A 556 23.00 -19.55 15.52
C ARG A 556 22.29 -18.24 15.86
N ILE A 557 20.96 -18.25 15.87
CA ILE A 557 20.16 -17.06 16.17
C ILE A 557 20.29 -16.68 17.64
N MET A 558 20.20 -17.65 18.54
CA MET A 558 20.39 -17.43 19.98
C MET A 558 21.80 -16.90 20.29
N GLU A 559 22.84 -17.42 19.63
CA GLU A 559 24.20 -16.89 19.75
C GLU A 559 24.24 -15.41 19.36
N ARG A 560 23.69 -15.04 18.20
CA ARG A 560 23.80 -13.65 17.70
C ARG A 560 22.91 -12.65 18.41
N ILE A 561 21.74 -13.09 18.87
CA ILE A 561 20.86 -12.26 19.66
C ILE A 561 21.49 -12.10 21.06
N ASN A 562 21.96 -13.16 21.73
CA ASN A 562 22.40 -13.07 23.12
C ASN A 562 23.88 -12.70 23.35
N PHE A 563 24.79 -12.86 22.38
CA PHE A 563 26.23 -12.49 22.50
C PHE A 563 26.58 -11.07 22.01
N SER A 564 25.60 -10.20 21.78
CA SER A 564 25.89 -8.76 21.57
C SER A 564 26.04 -8.00 22.90
N ASN A 565 26.51 -8.68 23.95
CA ASN A 565 26.84 -8.14 25.27
C ASN A 565 28.32 -7.78 25.35
#